data_AF-A0A6L3F555-F1
#
_entry.id   AF-A0A6L3F555-F1
#
_cell.length_a   1.000
_cell.length_b   1.000
_cell.length_c   1.000
_cell.angle_alpha   90.00
_cell.angle_beta   90.00
_cell.angle_gamma   90.00
#
_symmetry.space_group_name_H-M   'P 1'
#
loop_
_entity.id
_entity.type
_entity.pdbx_description
1 polymer ?
#
loop_
_entity_poly.entity_id
_entity_poly.type
_entity_poly.pdbx_seq_one_letter_code
_entity_poly.pdbx_strand_id
1 'polypeptide(L)'
;MNDKVTTAVFNILNNPTNQPPGNEIARQLHNNVLAALRQNPEQRVIADRYEQYPTETAALLKLELVKLLNVQPELVETLQALVVRYETAVSNTPPSTEATVTGSGTIVQGDSNTVIGAGATYIENSTVNLPQHEANAEDILGARPDLQQLRIQITEYFGLNDLQDLCWELGILYEDLGSNGLSAKVRELLGFCWRNGRISDLLDYCRKARPHLKWPSV
;
A
#
# COMPACT_ATOMS: atom_id res chain seq x y z
N MET A 1 -6.50 -27.71 -13.36
CA MET A 1 -5.38 -26.90 -13.87
C MET A 1 -5.66 -25.40 -13.70
N ASN A 2 -6.82 -24.90 -14.15
CA ASN A 2 -7.20 -23.47 -14.08
C ASN A 2 -7.23 -22.87 -12.66
N ASP A 3 -7.55 -23.66 -11.63
CA ASP A 3 -7.61 -23.19 -10.24
C ASP A 3 -6.26 -22.75 -9.68
N LYS A 4 -5.17 -23.44 -10.07
CA LYS A 4 -3.79 -23.07 -9.68
C LYS A 4 -3.36 -21.76 -10.34
N VAL A 5 -3.64 -21.60 -11.64
CA VAL A 5 -3.32 -20.37 -12.39
C VAL A 5 -4.12 -19.20 -11.84
N THR A 6 -5.42 -19.39 -11.59
CA THR A 6 -6.29 -18.37 -10.99
C THR A 6 -5.76 -17.93 -9.62
N THR A 7 -5.38 -18.88 -8.77
CA THR A 7 -4.87 -18.60 -7.43
C THR A 7 -3.51 -17.92 -7.46
N ALA A 8 -2.60 -18.34 -8.34
CA ALA A 8 -1.29 -17.71 -8.51
C ALA A 8 -1.41 -16.26 -9.02
N VAL A 9 -2.22 -16.04 -10.06
CA VAL A 9 -2.49 -14.70 -10.60
C VAL A 9 -3.11 -13.81 -9.53
N PHE A 10 -4.09 -14.32 -8.78
CA PHE A 10 -4.75 -13.56 -7.71
C PHE A 10 -3.79 -13.18 -6.59
N ASN A 11 -2.91 -14.09 -6.18
CA ASN A 11 -1.91 -13.81 -5.14
C ASN A 11 -0.90 -12.73 -5.58
N ILE A 12 -0.50 -12.76 -6.85
CA ILE A 12 0.40 -11.75 -7.44
C ILE A 12 -0.27 -10.38 -7.51
N LEU A 13 -1.56 -10.34 -7.86
CA LEU A 13 -2.33 -9.10 -7.99
C LEU A 13 -2.60 -8.41 -6.65
N ASN A 14 -2.77 -9.17 -5.56
CA ASN A 14 -3.07 -8.62 -4.24
C ASN A 14 -1.85 -8.13 -3.45
N ASN A 15 -0.62 -8.43 -3.90
CA ASN A 15 0.58 -8.08 -3.14
C ASN A 15 1.70 -7.49 -4.02
N PRO A 16 1.44 -6.40 -4.76
CA PRO A 16 2.39 -5.85 -5.74
C PRO A 16 3.63 -5.19 -5.11
N THR A 17 3.56 -4.78 -3.83
CA THR A 17 4.59 -3.97 -3.16
C THR A 17 5.66 -4.79 -2.43
N ASN A 18 5.48 -6.10 -2.27
CA ASN A 18 6.33 -6.93 -1.40
C ASN A 18 7.36 -7.82 -2.12
N GLN A 19 7.75 -7.50 -3.36
CA GLN A 19 8.64 -8.38 -4.14
C GLN A 19 9.71 -7.66 -4.98
N PRO A 20 11.00 -7.82 -4.62
CA PRO A 20 12.10 -7.75 -5.59
C PRO A 20 12.34 -9.15 -6.20
N PRO A 21 13.10 -9.34 -7.29
CA PRO A 21 13.12 -8.69 -8.60
C PRO A 21 12.02 -9.23 -9.57
N GLY A 22 10.93 -9.80 -9.05
CA GLY A 22 9.79 -10.34 -9.83
C GLY A 22 8.75 -9.31 -10.32
N ASN A 23 8.95 -8.02 -10.05
CA ASN A 23 7.97 -6.95 -10.30
C ASN A 23 7.62 -6.80 -11.79
N GLU A 24 8.58 -7.00 -12.70
CA GLU A 24 8.30 -6.90 -14.14
C GLU A 24 7.37 -8.02 -14.64
N ILE A 25 7.56 -9.25 -14.18
CA ILE A 25 6.70 -10.38 -14.56
C ILE A 25 5.31 -10.22 -13.92
N ALA A 26 5.25 -9.76 -12.67
CA ALA A 26 3.99 -9.45 -11.99
C ALA A 26 3.21 -8.33 -12.69
N ARG A 27 3.90 -7.25 -13.13
CA ARG A 27 3.31 -6.17 -13.93
C ARG A 27 2.83 -6.67 -15.28
N GLN A 28 3.60 -7.50 -15.97
CA GLN A 28 3.17 -8.09 -17.24
C GLN A 28 1.92 -8.94 -17.07
N LEU A 29 1.86 -9.76 -16.02
CA LEU A 29 0.69 -10.56 -15.68
C LEU A 29 -0.53 -9.67 -15.42
N HIS A 30 -0.36 -8.62 -14.61
CA HIS A 30 -1.41 -7.65 -14.29
C HIS A 30 -1.93 -6.92 -15.54
N ASN A 31 -1.02 -6.41 -16.37
CA ASN A 31 -1.38 -5.69 -17.59
C ASN A 31 -2.08 -6.59 -18.60
N ASN A 32 -1.65 -7.84 -18.74
CA ASN A 32 -2.29 -8.80 -19.65
C ASN A 32 -3.71 -9.15 -19.19
N VAL A 33 -3.93 -9.32 -17.89
CA VAL A 33 -5.28 -9.57 -17.33
C VAL A 33 -6.20 -8.37 -17.55
N LEU A 34 -5.72 -7.15 -17.28
CA LEU A 34 -6.52 -5.93 -17.52
C LEU A 34 -6.79 -5.70 -19.01
N ALA A 35 -5.80 -5.97 -19.88
CA ALA A 35 -5.97 -5.88 -21.32
C ALA A 35 -7.04 -6.87 -21.83
N ALA A 36 -7.02 -8.12 -21.34
CA ALA A 36 -8.02 -9.12 -21.70
C ALA A 36 -9.43 -8.72 -21.23
N LEU A 37 -9.57 -8.21 -20.00
CA LEU A 37 -10.85 -7.71 -19.47
C LEU A 37 -11.39 -6.52 -20.30
N ARG A 38 -10.51 -5.65 -20.80
CA ARG A 38 -10.91 -4.49 -21.62
C ARG A 38 -11.36 -4.85 -23.03
N GLN A 39 -10.96 -6.01 -23.56
CA GLN A 39 -11.42 -6.48 -24.87
C GLN A 39 -12.92 -6.85 -24.86
N ASN A 40 -13.46 -7.19 -23.68
CA ASN A 40 -14.88 -7.48 -23.52
C ASN A 40 -15.63 -6.26 -22.97
N PRO A 41 -16.63 -5.71 -23.69
CA PRO A 41 -17.33 -4.50 -23.27
C PRO A 41 -18.06 -4.66 -21.92
N GLU A 42 -18.55 -5.86 -21.60
CA GLU A 42 -19.20 -6.16 -20.31
C GLU A 42 -18.20 -6.21 -19.14
N GLN A 43 -16.96 -6.61 -19.40
CA GLN A 43 -15.92 -6.78 -18.38
C GLN A 43 -15.04 -5.54 -18.21
N ARG A 44 -15.09 -4.60 -19.16
CA ARG A 44 -14.38 -3.32 -19.10
C ARG A 44 -14.68 -2.54 -17.81
N VAL A 45 -15.93 -2.55 -17.36
CA VAL A 45 -16.36 -1.89 -16.11
C VAL A 45 -15.62 -2.47 -14.89
N ILE A 46 -15.28 -3.76 -14.92
CA ILE A 46 -14.57 -4.44 -13.83
C ILE A 46 -13.09 -4.03 -13.83
N ALA A 47 -12.47 -3.92 -15.01
CA ALA A 47 -11.11 -3.43 -15.14
C ALA A 47 -10.98 -1.98 -14.64
N ASP A 48 -11.88 -1.10 -15.08
CA ASP A 48 -11.87 0.32 -14.70
C ASP A 48 -12.14 0.49 -13.18
N ARG A 49 -13.07 -0.31 -12.62
CA ARG A 49 -13.34 -0.29 -11.17
C ARG A 49 -12.18 -0.86 -10.35
N TYR A 50 -11.47 -1.87 -10.87
CA TYR A 50 -10.32 -2.45 -10.20
C TYR A 50 -9.13 -1.47 -10.14
N GLU A 51 -8.91 -0.68 -11.18
CA GLU A 51 -7.89 0.39 -11.13
C GLU A 51 -8.24 1.48 -10.10
N GLN A 52 -9.53 1.77 -9.93
CA GLN A 52 -10.00 2.79 -8.99
C GLN A 52 -10.02 2.29 -7.53
N TYR A 53 -10.39 1.03 -7.31
CA TYR A 53 -10.56 0.42 -5.99
C TYR A 53 -10.02 -1.03 -5.95
N PRO A 54 -8.70 -1.23 -5.99
CA PRO A 54 -8.10 -2.57 -6.16
C PRO A 54 -8.49 -3.53 -5.03
N THR A 55 -8.53 -3.05 -3.79
CA THR A 55 -8.84 -3.87 -2.61
C THR A 55 -10.31 -4.31 -2.57
N GLU A 56 -11.24 -3.43 -2.94
CA GLU A 56 -12.69 -3.70 -2.93
C GLU A 56 -13.10 -4.56 -4.13
N THR A 57 -12.40 -4.43 -5.25
CA THR A 57 -12.75 -5.08 -6.52
C THR A 57 -11.98 -6.38 -6.76
N ALA A 58 -11.00 -6.72 -5.92
CA ALA A 58 -10.20 -7.95 -6.04
C ALA A 58 -11.07 -9.22 -6.07
N ALA A 59 -12.07 -9.31 -5.18
CA ALA A 59 -12.97 -10.47 -5.15
C ALA A 59 -13.79 -10.62 -6.44
N LEU A 60 -14.22 -9.51 -7.03
CA LEU A 60 -14.93 -9.49 -8.31
C LEU A 60 -14.03 -9.88 -9.48
N LEU A 61 -12.79 -9.37 -9.48
CA LEU A 61 -11.79 -9.73 -10.46
C LEU A 61 -11.51 -11.24 -10.45
N LYS A 62 -11.38 -11.84 -9.26
CA LYS A 62 -11.15 -13.29 -9.12
C LYS A 62 -12.27 -14.12 -9.76
N LEU A 63 -13.53 -13.75 -9.49
CA LEU A 63 -14.69 -14.45 -10.05
C LEU A 63 -14.72 -14.36 -11.57
N GLU A 64 -14.39 -13.18 -12.11
CA GLU A 64 -14.44 -12.94 -13.55
C GLU A 64 -13.26 -13.58 -14.29
N LEU A 65 -12.10 -13.65 -13.64
CA LEU A 65 -10.91 -14.32 -14.17
C LEU A 65 -11.15 -15.82 -14.36
N VAL A 66 -11.88 -16.47 -13.45
CA VAL A 66 -12.30 -17.88 -13.61
C VAL A 66 -13.19 -18.05 -14.85
N LYS A 67 -14.12 -17.12 -15.10
CA LYS A 67 -14.98 -17.17 -16.30
C LYS A 67 -14.16 -16.95 -17.58
N LEU A 68 -13.27 -15.95 -17.58
CA LEU A 68 -12.38 -15.65 -18.70
C LEU A 68 -11.49 -16.83 -19.07
N LEU A 69 -10.87 -17.48 -18.08
CA LEU A 69 -10.03 -18.67 -18.30
C LEU A 69 -10.80 -19.87 -18.86
N ASN A 70 -12.12 -19.95 -18.63
CA ASN A 70 -12.95 -20.99 -19.24
C ASN A 70 -13.39 -20.65 -20.67
N VAL A 71 -13.41 -19.36 -21.04
CA VAL A 71 -13.86 -18.91 -22.37
C VAL A 71 -12.69 -18.72 -23.35
N GLN A 72 -11.49 -18.39 -22.85
CA GLN A 72 -10.31 -18.10 -23.69
C GLN A 72 -9.11 -19.00 -23.32
N PRO A 73 -8.96 -20.18 -23.95
CA PRO A 73 -7.87 -21.11 -23.64
C PRO A 73 -6.47 -20.56 -23.97
N GLU A 74 -6.33 -19.68 -24.97
CA GLU A 74 -5.05 -19.07 -25.34
C GLU A 74 -4.49 -18.15 -24.23
N LEU A 75 -5.38 -17.49 -23.49
CA LEU A 75 -5.01 -16.66 -22.33
C LEU A 75 -4.49 -17.53 -21.19
N VAL A 76 -5.03 -18.74 -21.02
CA VAL A 76 -4.61 -19.70 -19.99
C VAL A 76 -3.15 -20.10 -20.21
N GLU A 77 -2.74 -20.43 -21.43
CA GLU A 77 -1.36 -20.78 -21.75
C GLU A 77 -0.39 -19.62 -21.46
N THR A 78 -0.76 -18.41 -21.88
CA THR A 78 0.06 -17.22 -21.66
C THR A 78 0.25 -16.92 -20.17
N LEU A 79 -0.83 -16.97 -19.39
CA LEU A 79 -0.77 -16.75 -17.94
C LEU A 79 -0.04 -17.88 -17.23
N GLN A 80 -0.20 -19.13 -17.65
CA GLN A 80 0.49 -20.27 -17.07
C GLN A 80 2.01 -20.19 -17.33
N ALA A 81 2.43 -19.80 -18.53
CA ALA A 81 3.85 -19.58 -18.84
C ALA A 81 4.45 -18.44 -17.99
N LEU A 82 3.71 -17.36 -17.77
CA LEU A 82 4.14 -16.25 -16.91
C LEU A 82 4.25 -16.66 -15.43
N VAL A 83 3.29 -17.43 -14.91
CA VAL A 83 3.32 -17.96 -13.54
C VAL A 83 4.54 -18.85 -13.34
N VAL A 84 4.83 -19.76 -14.25
CA VAL A 84 6.02 -20.64 -14.16
C VAL A 84 7.32 -19.82 -14.17
N ARG A 85 7.42 -18.79 -15.03
CA ARG A 85 8.59 -17.89 -15.05
C ARG A 85 8.74 -17.13 -13.75
N TYR A 86 7.64 -16.69 -13.16
CA TYR A 86 7.64 -16.01 -11.88
C TYR A 86 8.06 -16.92 -10.73
N GLU A 87 7.48 -18.12 -10.61
CA GLU A 87 7.87 -19.11 -9.59
C GLU A 87 9.35 -19.47 -9.71
N THR A 88 9.86 -19.61 -10.93
CA THR A 88 11.28 -19.85 -11.21
C THR A 88 12.15 -18.65 -10.79
N ALA A 89 11.71 -17.43 -11.06
CA ALA A 89 12.41 -16.22 -10.66
C ALA A 89 12.48 -16.08 -9.13
N VAL A 90 11.37 -16.35 -8.43
CA VAL A 90 11.31 -16.35 -6.96
C VAL A 90 12.24 -17.42 -6.38
N SER A 91 12.24 -18.63 -6.92
CA SER A 91 13.12 -19.72 -6.47
C SER A 91 14.61 -19.48 -6.72
N ASN A 92 14.97 -18.62 -7.67
CA ASN A 92 16.35 -18.27 -8.00
C ASN A 92 16.85 -17.01 -7.29
N THR A 93 16.02 -16.38 -6.48
CA THR A 93 16.46 -15.26 -5.64
C THR A 93 17.35 -15.80 -4.53
N PRO A 94 18.64 -15.40 -4.44
CA PRO A 94 19.45 -15.79 -3.28
C PRO A 94 18.75 -15.27 -2.01
N PRO A 95 18.76 -16.05 -0.92
CA PRO A 95 18.18 -15.59 0.33
C PRO A 95 18.83 -14.25 0.66
N SER A 96 18.01 -13.20 0.77
CA SER A 96 18.46 -11.93 1.30
C SER A 96 19.02 -12.21 2.68
N THR A 97 20.35 -12.17 2.82
CA THR A 97 20.98 -12.13 4.14
C THR A 97 20.41 -10.89 4.81
N GLU A 98 19.50 -11.09 5.76
CA GLU A 98 19.14 -10.09 6.74
C GLU A 98 20.45 -9.65 7.40
N ALA A 99 20.96 -8.48 7.00
CA ALA A 99 22.07 -7.85 7.69
C ALA A 99 21.55 -7.44 9.07
N THR A 100 21.70 -8.34 10.03
CA THR A 100 21.54 -8.03 11.45
C THR A 100 22.66 -7.06 11.81
N VAL A 101 22.37 -5.76 11.78
CA VAL A 101 23.26 -4.70 12.29
C VAL A 101 23.18 -4.75 13.81
N THR A 102 23.96 -5.65 14.41
CA THR A 102 24.24 -5.63 15.84
C THR A 102 25.60 -4.99 16.08
N GLY A 103 25.60 -3.80 16.67
CA GLY A 103 26.78 -3.24 17.32
C GLY A 103 27.52 -2.20 16.50
N SER A 104 27.85 -1.10 17.18
CA SER A 104 28.61 0.06 16.73
C SER A 104 29.88 -0.34 15.95
N GLY A 105 29.79 -0.27 14.63
CA GLY A 105 30.91 -0.46 13.73
C GLY A 105 30.44 -0.05 12.34
N THR A 106 31.05 0.98 11.78
CA THR A 106 30.85 1.45 10.40
C THR A 106 30.93 0.27 9.43
N ILE A 107 29.81 -0.05 8.76
CA ILE A 107 29.80 -0.90 7.58
C ILE A 107 29.77 0.03 6.37
N VAL A 108 30.94 0.22 5.74
CA VAL A 108 31.03 0.83 4.42
C VAL A 108 30.91 -0.30 3.42
N GLN A 109 29.76 -0.37 2.75
CA GLN A 109 29.56 -1.21 1.57
C GLN A 109 29.28 -0.26 0.41
N GLY A 110 30.31 0.00 -0.38
CA GLY A 110 30.22 0.86 -1.56
C GLY A 110 29.75 0.09 -2.78
N ASP A 111 28.88 0.73 -3.55
CA ASP A 111 29.03 0.76 -5.00
C ASP A 111 28.87 2.23 -5.45
N SER A 112 29.98 2.79 -5.94
CA SER A 112 30.13 3.98 -6.77
C SER A 112 29.26 5.22 -6.48
N ASN A 113 29.66 6.08 -5.54
CA ASN A 113 30.40 7.33 -5.81
C ASN A 113 30.43 8.21 -4.54
N THR A 114 31.63 8.66 -4.16
CA THR A 114 31.97 9.60 -3.06
C THR A 114 31.96 9.03 -1.63
N VAL A 115 33.15 8.61 -1.21
CA VAL A 115 33.59 8.44 0.17
C VAL A 115 34.11 9.79 0.68
N ILE A 116 33.64 10.27 1.84
CA ILE A 116 34.35 11.26 2.66
C ILE A 116 34.35 10.76 4.11
N GLY A 117 35.54 10.47 4.62
CA GLY A 117 35.76 9.93 5.96
C GLY A 117 35.98 11.00 7.04
N ALA A 118 35.67 10.58 8.27
CA ALA A 118 36.22 10.95 9.57
C ALA A 118 36.61 12.43 9.84
N GLY A 119 35.84 13.07 10.71
CA GLY A 119 36.23 14.27 11.44
C GLY A 119 35.06 14.81 12.26
N ALA A 120 35.07 14.60 13.56
CA ALA A 120 34.06 15.11 14.47
C ALA A 120 33.99 16.65 14.41
N THR A 121 32.80 17.20 14.25
CA THR A 121 32.43 18.48 14.87
C THR A 121 30.98 18.39 15.33
N TYR A 122 30.78 18.61 16.63
CA TYR A 122 29.51 19.08 17.15
C TYR A 122 29.24 20.45 16.50
N ILE A 123 28.11 20.58 15.82
CA ILE A 123 27.53 21.89 15.51
C ILE A 123 26.16 21.93 16.17
N GLU A 124 26.12 22.59 17.33
CA GLU A 124 24.92 23.23 17.86
C GLU A 124 24.30 24.10 16.77
N ASN A 125 22.98 24.05 16.64
CA ASN A 125 22.17 24.93 15.79
C ASN A 125 22.54 24.91 14.29
N SER A 126 22.36 23.76 13.65
CA SER A 126 22.06 23.74 12.22
C SER A 126 20.58 23.44 12.04
N THR A 127 19.83 24.45 11.60
CA THR A 127 18.56 24.27 10.91
C THR A 127 18.84 23.38 9.70
N VAL A 128 18.77 22.06 9.91
CA VAL A 128 18.64 21.13 8.81
C VAL A 128 17.35 21.57 8.14
N ASN A 129 17.50 22.21 6.99
CA ASN A 129 16.47 22.23 5.97
C ASN A 129 16.11 20.76 5.77
N LEU A 130 15.11 20.29 6.53
CA LEU A 130 14.33 19.15 6.10
C LEU A 130 13.95 19.50 4.67
N PRO A 131 14.19 18.63 3.69
CA PRO A 131 13.49 18.78 2.44
C PRO A 131 12.01 18.86 2.81
N GLN A 132 11.42 20.05 2.67
CA GLN A 132 9.97 20.27 2.67
C GLN A 132 9.38 19.66 1.39
N HIS A 133 9.86 18.46 1.04
CA HIS A 133 9.33 17.68 -0.03
C HIS A 133 8.07 17.05 0.54
N GLU A 134 6.95 17.69 0.22
CA GLU A 134 5.58 17.23 0.36
C GLU A 134 5.51 15.71 0.17
N ALA A 135 5.69 14.96 1.25
CA ALA A 135 5.43 13.54 1.27
C ALA A 135 3.91 13.43 1.19
N ASN A 136 3.42 13.19 -0.03
CA ASN A 136 2.01 12.95 -0.30
C ASN A 136 1.50 11.94 0.73
N ALA A 137 0.40 12.26 1.42
CA ALA A 137 -0.17 11.43 2.48
C ALA A 137 -0.40 9.96 2.03
N GLU A 138 -0.50 9.73 0.72
CA GLU A 138 -0.59 8.42 0.09
C GLU A 138 0.61 7.50 0.36
N ASP A 139 1.83 8.02 0.41
CA ASP A 139 3.05 7.21 0.54
C ASP A 139 3.27 6.72 1.98
N ILE A 140 2.91 7.55 2.97
CA ILE A 140 3.10 7.24 4.39
C ILE A 140 2.06 6.23 4.91
N LEU A 141 0.82 6.30 4.43
CA LEU A 141 -0.24 5.36 4.82
C LEU A 141 -0.11 3.97 4.18
N GLY A 142 0.54 3.86 3.02
CA GLY A 142 0.77 2.57 2.35
C GLY A 142 1.86 1.73 3.00
N ALA A 143 2.83 2.36 3.66
CA ALA A 143 3.99 1.68 4.26
C ALA A 143 3.74 1.16 5.70
N ARG A 144 2.64 1.56 6.36
CA ARG A 144 2.35 1.19 7.75
C ARG A 144 1.01 0.44 7.88
N PRO A 145 1.04 -0.88 8.17
CA PRO A 145 -0.20 -1.68 8.26
C PRO A 145 -1.12 -1.19 9.38
N ASP A 146 -0.55 -0.66 10.47
CA ASP A 146 -1.32 -0.16 11.62
C ASP A 146 -2.14 1.10 11.28
N LEU A 147 -1.58 2.00 10.47
CA LEU A 147 -2.29 3.20 9.98
C LEU A 147 -3.36 2.84 8.95
N GLN A 148 -3.09 1.84 8.11
CA GLN A 148 -4.07 1.34 7.16
C GLN A 148 -5.27 0.71 7.88
N GLN A 149 -5.02 -0.09 8.92
CA GLN A 149 -6.07 -0.66 9.74
C GLN A 149 -6.86 0.42 10.47
N LEU A 150 -6.19 1.42 11.03
CA LEU A 150 -6.85 2.56 11.67
C LEU A 150 -7.75 3.32 10.68
N ARG A 151 -7.29 3.54 9.43
CA ARG A 151 -8.09 4.16 8.37
C ARG A 151 -9.37 3.38 8.09
N ILE A 152 -9.26 2.05 7.94
CA ILE A 152 -10.40 1.18 7.65
C ILE A 152 -11.41 1.27 8.80
N GLN A 153 -10.95 1.14 10.04
CA GLN A 153 -11.83 1.21 11.21
C GLN A 153 -12.52 2.57 11.35
N ILE A 154 -11.80 3.69 11.18
CA ILE A 154 -12.44 5.01 11.25
C ILE A 154 -13.48 5.14 10.13
N THR A 155 -13.15 4.72 8.90
CA THR A 155 -14.08 4.83 7.76
C THR A 155 -15.33 3.96 7.92
N GLU A 156 -15.22 2.81 8.58
CA GLU A 156 -16.34 1.87 8.79
C GLU A 156 -17.27 2.30 9.93
N TYR A 157 -16.71 2.84 11.02
CA TYR A 157 -17.47 3.12 12.25
C TYR A 157 -17.80 4.60 12.49
N PHE A 158 -17.25 5.52 11.69
CA PHE A 158 -17.52 6.96 11.78
C PHE A 158 -18.22 7.45 10.51
N GLY A 159 -19.31 8.20 10.68
CA GLY A 159 -19.92 8.96 9.60
C GLY A 159 -19.21 10.29 9.35
N LEU A 160 -19.69 11.04 8.36
CA LEU A 160 -19.16 12.38 8.06
C LEU A 160 -19.31 13.35 9.24
N ASN A 161 -20.44 13.27 9.95
CA ASN A 161 -20.70 14.10 11.14
C ASN A 161 -19.77 13.73 12.29
N ASP A 162 -19.60 12.44 12.58
CA ASP A 162 -18.68 11.98 13.63
C ASP A 162 -17.22 12.40 13.31
N LEU A 163 -16.85 12.41 12.01
CA LEU A 163 -15.54 12.87 11.57
C LEU A 163 -15.36 14.38 11.79
N GLN A 164 -16.41 15.17 11.60
CA GLN A 164 -16.40 16.61 11.87
C GLN A 164 -16.26 16.90 13.36
N ASP A 165 -16.99 16.17 14.21
CA ASP A 165 -16.88 16.26 15.67
C ASP A 165 -15.47 15.86 16.15
N LEU A 166 -14.93 14.80 15.55
CA LEU A 166 -13.56 14.36 15.83
C LEU A 166 -12.53 15.41 15.42
N CYS A 167 -12.70 16.06 14.26
CA CYS A 167 -11.81 17.15 13.84
C CYS A 167 -11.91 18.32 14.81
N TRP A 168 -13.12 18.68 15.23
CA TRP A 168 -13.36 19.75 16.21
C TRP A 168 -12.62 19.48 17.54
N GLU A 169 -12.71 18.26 18.07
CA GLU A 169 -12.06 17.90 19.34
C GLU A 169 -10.54 17.83 19.23
N LEU A 170 -10.03 17.51 18.04
CA LEU A 170 -8.60 17.63 17.75
C LEU A 170 -8.17 19.07 17.43
N GLY A 171 -9.08 20.04 17.36
CA GLY A 171 -8.77 21.41 16.96
C GLY A 171 -8.28 21.51 15.51
N ILE A 172 -8.76 20.63 14.64
CA ILE A 172 -8.48 20.58 13.21
C ILE A 172 -9.72 21.11 12.47
N LEU A 173 -9.51 22.05 11.54
CA LEU A 173 -10.60 22.52 10.70
C LEU A 173 -10.97 21.44 9.68
N TYR A 174 -12.20 20.97 9.74
CA TYR A 174 -12.71 19.94 8.82
C TYR A 174 -12.63 20.36 7.34
N GLU A 175 -12.74 21.66 7.08
CA GLU A 175 -12.63 22.28 5.75
C GLU A 175 -11.19 22.26 5.21
N ASP A 176 -10.18 22.20 6.09
CA ASP A 176 -8.76 22.11 5.68
C ASP A 176 -8.41 20.71 5.15
N LEU A 177 -9.25 19.70 5.44
CA LEU A 177 -9.16 18.38 4.83
C LEU A 177 -9.70 18.48 3.40
N GLY A 178 -8.84 18.92 2.48
CA GLY A 178 -9.15 19.29 1.08
C GLY A 178 -9.66 18.16 0.17
N SER A 179 -10.05 17.03 0.75
CA SER A 179 -10.57 15.88 0.02
C SER A 179 -12.09 15.74 0.17
N ASN A 180 -12.73 15.31 -0.92
CA ASN A 180 -14.17 15.04 -0.94
C ASN A 180 -14.44 13.56 -0.65
N GLY A 181 -15.38 13.31 0.26
CA GLY A 181 -15.78 11.96 0.66
C GLY A 181 -15.10 11.47 1.94
N LEU A 182 -15.82 10.62 2.67
CA LEU A 182 -15.43 10.14 4.00
C LEU A 182 -14.04 9.50 4.01
N SER A 183 -13.82 8.49 3.17
CA SER A 183 -12.55 7.75 3.09
C SER A 183 -11.36 8.66 2.77
N ALA A 184 -11.56 9.63 1.89
CA ALA A 184 -10.53 10.59 1.52
C ALA A 184 -10.24 11.57 2.67
N LYS A 185 -11.26 12.04 3.40
CA LYS A 185 -11.07 12.90 4.58
C LYS A 185 -10.40 12.19 5.74
N VAL A 186 -10.76 10.94 5.99
CA VAL A 186 -10.08 10.10 7.01
C VAL A 186 -8.61 9.93 6.65
N ARG A 187 -8.28 9.75 5.36
CA ARG A 187 -6.89 9.68 4.89
C ARG A 187 -6.12 10.96 5.18
N GLU A 188 -6.68 12.11 4.81
CA GLU A 188 -6.04 13.41 5.05
C GLU A 188 -5.87 13.70 6.54
N LEU A 189 -6.87 13.38 7.35
CA LEU A 189 -6.83 13.52 8.80
C LEU A 189 -5.70 12.68 9.40
N LEU A 190 -5.57 11.41 8.98
CA LEU A 190 -4.48 10.54 9.43
C LEU A 190 -3.12 11.08 9.02
N GLY A 191 -2.98 11.55 7.77
CA GLY A 191 -1.75 12.18 7.29
C GLY A 191 -1.40 13.46 8.07
N PHE A 192 -2.40 14.27 8.41
CA PHE A 192 -2.24 15.47 9.22
C PHE A 192 -1.80 15.11 10.65
N CYS A 193 -2.51 14.21 11.33
CA CYS A 193 -2.18 13.78 12.69
C CYS A 193 -0.80 13.13 12.73
N TRP A 194 -0.42 12.34 11.72
CA TRP A 194 0.90 11.73 11.64
C TRP A 194 2.02 12.76 11.53
N ARG A 195 1.91 13.70 10.59
CA ARG A 195 2.92 14.76 10.38
C ARG A 195 3.11 15.66 11.61
N ASN A 196 2.06 15.84 12.40
CA ASN A 196 2.10 16.68 13.61
C ASN A 196 2.34 15.87 14.90
N GLY A 197 2.55 14.55 14.83
CA GLY A 197 2.78 13.71 16.01
C GLY A 197 1.55 13.53 16.92
N ARG A 198 0.34 13.70 16.38
CA ARG A 198 -0.95 13.70 17.11
C ARG A 198 -1.78 12.43 16.90
N ILE A 199 -1.15 11.34 16.48
CA ILE A 199 -1.85 10.05 16.28
C ILE A 199 -2.31 9.44 17.60
N SER A 200 -1.57 9.67 18.70
CA SER A 200 -2.00 9.30 20.05
C SER A 200 -3.33 9.96 20.42
N ASP A 201 -3.46 11.26 20.17
CA ASP A 201 -4.67 12.04 20.48
C ASP A 201 -5.87 11.50 19.71
N LEU A 202 -5.68 11.20 18.42
CA LEU A 202 -6.69 10.60 17.55
C LEU A 202 -7.15 9.24 18.10
N LEU A 203 -6.21 8.37 18.47
CA LEU A 203 -6.52 7.04 19.02
C LEU A 203 -7.26 7.14 20.35
N ASP A 204 -6.85 8.05 21.23
CA ASP A 204 -7.51 8.25 22.52
C ASP A 204 -8.94 8.75 22.34
N TYR A 205 -9.17 9.62 21.36
CA TYR A 205 -10.53 10.02 20.99
C TYR A 205 -11.35 8.84 20.45
N CYS A 206 -10.80 8.07 19.50
CA CYS A 206 -11.46 6.89 18.95
C CYS A 206 -11.84 5.86 20.04
N ARG A 207 -10.95 5.62 21.00
CA ARG A 207 -11.20 4.75 22.17
C ARG A 207 -12.31 5.29 23.06
N LYS A 208 -12.39 6.60 23.28
CA LYS A 208 -13.47 7.23 24.07
C LYS A 208 -14.81 7.17 23.35
N ALA A 209 -14.84 7.45 22.04
CA ALA A 209 -16.06 7.50 21.25
C ALA A 209 -16.66 6.10 20.99
N ARG A 210 -15.81 5.09 20.84
CA ARG A 210 -16.20 3.69 20.60
C ARG A 210 -15.32 2.73 21.42
N PRO A 211 -15.56 2.62 22.74
CA PRO A 211 -14.74 1.81 23.64
C PRO A 211 -14.90 0.30 23.42
N HIS A 212 -15.94 -0.12 22.72
CA HIS A 212 -16.20 -1.52 22.39
C HIS A 212 -15.32 -2.04 21.23
N LEU A 213 -14.67 -1.16 20.47
CA LEU A 213 -13.79 -1.52 19.36
C LEU A 213 -12.35 -1.70 19.83
N LYS A 214 -11.65 -2.69 19.27
CA LYS A 214 -10.21 -2.85 19.45
C LYS A 214 -9.45 -2.00 18.43
N TRP A 215 -8.96 -0.86 18.90
CA TRP A 215 -8.13 0.06 18.14
C TRP A 215 -6.66 -0.40 18.09
N PRO A 216 -5.94 -0.22 16.97
CA PRO A 216 -4.53 -0.59 16.86
C PRO A 216 -3.65 0.26 17.80
N SER A 217 -2.53 -0.33 18.23
CA SER A 217 -1.45 0.37 18.92
C SER A 217 -0.42 0.79 17.88
N VAL A 218 -0.41 2.08 17.54
CA VAL A 218 0.43 2.69 16.49
C VAL A 218 1.62 3.41 17.11
#